data_AF-A0A8J9S8V7-F1
#
_entry.id   AF-A0A8J9S8V7-F1
#
_cell.length_a   1.000
_cell.length_b   1.000
_cell.length_c   1.000
_cell.angle_alpha   90.00
_cell.angle_beta   90.00
_cell.angle_gamma   90.00
#
_symmetry.space_group_name_H-M   'P 1'
#
loop_
_entity.id
_entity.type
_entity.pdbx_description
1 polymer ?
#
loop_
_entity_poly.entity_id
_entity_poly.type
_entity_poly.pdbx_seq_one_letter_code
_entity_poly.pdbx_strand_id
1 'polypeptide(L)'
;MWRRGRMSSITSTVTTMATTTRRRANARRILSTSVPLRPWKTSVVESHGDYRAEAWLEDHVGGDLYRYQADLPMLPVPTLAHTLERLLPTVLPVCRHDEEMESLRQAVDRFPEQASTLQERLLHRQQQHENANSSWLQHWWNTLGYLQVRESVVINVSYFFHLADDPSATTLTQRGAALLTAAAQYRHQVCSGSLAPTVLGRGERAQPLCSAAYKYMFHASRIPRPQQDSYKIYDPARYRHAVVARKGHFYTLNLCGPDHATPYPVATLQAGLERIVAHADAMHAHPPPPQLGWLTTAPRDDWAAARQTLLDTDQQYQRSTVSDALERLESGAVLLCLDDVHAVSRLEMGQLLLHGAGHNRWFDKSVQLVVTENGKAGLIGEHSMMDGMPMVGLADHCTKVTYEQCLRKSPTGTMVPEPTVEPIFNTPEFTQILQDPIVHNLVDQGTNCCV
;
A
#
# COMPACT_ATOMS: atom_id res chain seq x y z
N MET A 1 -21.27 -2.98 68.97
CA MET A 1 -22.57 -2.81 69.67
C MET A 1 -23.38 -1.76 68.89
N TRP A 2 -24.40 -2.16 68.12
CA TRP A 2 -25.85 -2.06 68.45
C TRP A 2 -26.30 -0.57 68.57
N ARG A 3 -27.25 0.04 67.83
CA ARG A 3 -28.57 -0.29 67.24
C ARG A 3 -28.94 0.79 66.18
N ARG A 4 -29.49 0.49 64.99
CA ARG A 4 -30.91 0.27 64.55
C ARG A 4 -31.87 1.48 64.56
N GLY A 5 -32.50 1.69 63.39
CA GLY A 5 -33.86 2.22 63.15
C GLY A 5 -33.87 3.47 62.25
N ARG A 6 -34.72 3.65 61.22
CA ARG A 6 -35.88 2.93 60.67
C ARG A 6 -36.09 3.36 59.21
N MET A 7 -36.67 2.45 58.42
CA MET A 7 -37.17 2.66 57.06
C MET A 7 -38.39 3.61 57.03
N SER A 8 -38.52 4.38 55.94
CA SER A 8 -39.80 4.85 55.42
C SER A 8 -39.91 4.44 53.94
N SER A 9 -41.04 3.81 53.64
CA SER A 9 -41.43 3.27 52.34
C SER A 9 -41.96 4.37 51.43
N ILE A 10 -41.52 4.39 50.16
CA ILE A 10 -42.32 4.92 49.06
C ILE A 10 -42.33 3.87 47.95
N THR A 11 -43.52 3.35 47.71
CA THR A 11 -43.93 2.52 46.59
C THR A 11 -43.84 3.29 45.28
N SER A 12 -43.13 2.76 44.28
CA SER A 12 -43.45 3.05 42.88
C SER A 12 -43.46 1.76 42.06
N THR A 13 -44.59 1.59 41.40
CA THR A 13 -45.03 0.60 40.43
C THR A 13 -43.92 0.13 39.49
N VAL A 14 -43.70 -1.19 39.43
CA VAL A 14 -42.84 -1.83 38.43
C VAL A 14 -43.63 -1.93 37.13
N THR A 15 -43.31 -1.07 36.17
CA THR A 15 -43.69 -1.28 34.76
C THR A 15 -42.58 -2.09 34.12
N THR A 16 -42.83 -3.39 33.94
CA THR A 16 -41.96 -4.32 33.23
C THR A 16 -41.92 -3.95 31.75
N MET A 17 -40.96 -3.12 31.32
CA MET A 17 -40.64 -2.98 29.90
C MET A 17 -39.56 -4.00 29.51
N ALA A 18 -39.95 -4.91 28.64
CA ALA A 18 -39.09 -5.91 28.02
C ALA A 18 -38.01 -5.24 27.15
N THR A 19 -36.80 -5.08 27.70
CA THR A 19 -35.60 -4.66 26.97
C THR A 19 -34.65 -5.84 26.80
N THR A 20 -35.01 -6.82 25.97
CA THR A 20 -34.08 -7.92 25.64
C THR A 20 -34.38 -8.62 24.30
N THR A 21 -34.59 -7.90 23.20
CA THR A 21 -34.68 -8.59 21.88
C THR A 21 -34.33 -7.77 20.63
N ARG A 22 -33.63 -6.63 20.74
CA ARG A 22 -33.26 -5.80 19.55
C ARG A 22 -31.78 -5.74 19.17
N ARG A 23 -30.91 -6.53 19.80
CA ARG A 23 -29.46 -6.60 19.46
C ARG A 23 -28.99 -7.84 18.70
N ARG A 24 -29.90 -8.70 18.23
CA ARG A 24 -29.55 -9.93 17.48
C ARG A 24 -30.15 -10.05 16.07
N ALA A 25 -30.71 -8.97 15.51
CA ALA A 25 -31.41 -9.02 14.23
C ALA A 25 -30.61 -8.54 13.00
N ASN A 26 -29.31 -8.20 13.11
CA ASN A 26 -28.49 -7.78 11.96
C ASN A 26 -27.42 -8.77 11.50
N ALA A 27 -27.42 -10.02 12.01
CA ALA A 27 -26.46 -11.05 11.61
C ALA A 27 -26.96 -12.02 10.52
N ARG A 28 -28.10 -11.73 9.87
CA ARG A 28 -28.63 -12.54 8.77
C ARG A 28 -29.06 -11.67 7.59
N ARG A 29 -28.06 -11.16 6.87
CA ARG A 29 -28.19 -10.78 5.46
C ARG A 29 -26.94 -11.23 4.70
N ILE A 30 -26.61 -12.51 4.84
CA ILE A 30 -25.59 -13.17 4.01
C ILE A 30 -26.31 -13.64 2.75
N LEU A 31 -26.46 -12.70 1.84
CA LEU A 31 -26.46 -12.82 0.38
C LEU A 31 -26.21 -11.38 -0.09
N SER A 32 -25.06 -10.84 0.32
CA SER A 32 -24.61 -9.49 -0.05
C SER A 32 -24.14 -9.57 -1.49
N THR A 33 -24.96 -9.14 -2.43
CA THR A 33 -24.46 -8.74 -3.75
C THR A 33 -23.40 -7.66 -3.50
N SER A 34 -22.14 -7.99 -3.75
CA SER A 34 -21.01 -7.08 -3.63
C SER A 34 -21.26 -5.82 -4.47
N VAL A 35 -20.83 -4.66 -3.98
CA VAL A 35 -21.07 -3.38 -4.69
C VAL A 35 -20.23 -3.41 -5.97
N PRO A 36 -20.84 -3.38 -7.17
CA PRO A 36 -20.07 -3.53 -8.40
C PRO A 36 -19.10 -2.36 -8.58
N LEU A 37 -17.90 -2.67 -9.09
CA LEU A 37 -16.89 -1.65 -9.40
C LEU A 37 -17.25 -0.95 -10.70
N ARG A 38 -17.36 0.38 -10.66
CA ARG A 38 -17.68 1.19 -11.84
C ARG A 38 -16.41 1.40 -12.69
N PRO A 39 -16.40 1.01 -13.98
CA PRO A 39 -15.24 1.26 -14.85
C PRO A 39 -14.92 2.74 -14.99
N TRP A 40 -13.63 3.03 -15.09
CA TRP A 40 -13.10 4.37 -15.31
C TRP A 40 -13.16 4.73 -16.81
N LYS A 41 -13.11 6.04 -17.10
CA LYS A 41 -13.02 6.55 -18.48
C LYS A 41 -11.75 6.07 -19.18
N THR A 42 -10.63 6.03 -18.45
CA THR A 42 -9.33 5.50 -18.90
C THR A 42 -8.98 4.27 -18.07
N SER A 43 -8.21 3.33 -18.62
CA SER A 43 -7.75 2.14 -17.88
C SER A 43 -6.68 2.45 -16.84
N VAL A 44 -5.98 3.59 -16.99
CA VAL A 44 -4.87 4.02 -16.16
C VAL A 44 -4.93 5.54 -15.95
N VAL A 45 -4.43 5.98 -14.80
CA VAL A 45 -4.17 7.38 -14.44
C VAL A 45 -2.71 7.48 -14.00
N GLU A 46 -1.97 8.43 -14.54
CA GLU A 46 -0.60 8.73 -14.12
C GLU A 46 -0.60 10.03 -13.32
N SER A 47 -0.22 9.95 -12.04
CA SER A 47 -0.11 11.08 -11.12
C SER A 47 1.34 11.54 -11.03
N HIS A 48 1.51 12.86 -10.97
CA HIS A 48 2.80 13.53 -10.80
C HIS A 48 2.91 14.22 -9.43
N GLY A 49 2.22 13.67 -8.42
CA GLY A 49 2.31 14.11 -7.02
C GLY A 49 1.23 15.12 -6.59
N ASP A 50 0.38 15.62 -7.49
CA ASP A 50 -0.75 16.48 -7.14
C ASP A 50 -2.04 15.68 -6.95
N TYR A 51 -2.47 15.49 -5.69
CA TYR A 51 -3.71 14.82 -5.33
C TYR A 51 -4.97 15.37 -6.01
N ARG A 52 -4.95 16.63 -6.46
CA ARG A 52 -6.15 17.26 -7.04
C ARG A 52 -6.25 17.06 -8.54
N ALA A 53 -5.14 16.77 -9.23
CA ALA A 53 -5.17 16.41 -10.65
C ALA A 53 -6.03 15.15 -10.90
N GLU A 54 -6.08 14.24 -9.93
CA GLU A 54 -6.93 13.05 -9.97
C GLU A 54 -8.01 13.00 -8.87
N ALA A 55 -8.49 14.17 -8.39
CA ALA A 55 -9.60 14.25 -7.43
C ALA A 55 -10.89 13.59 -7.94
N TRP A 56 -11.10 13.54 -9.27
CA TRP A 56 -12.25 12.89 -9.86
C TRP A 56 -12.37 11.40 -9.49
N LEU A 57 -11.26 10.72 -9.12
CA LEU A 57 -11.29 9.34 -8.62
C LEU A 57 -12.03 9.25 -7.28
N GLU A 58 -11.94 10.28 -6.44
CA GLU A 58 -12.61 10.36 -5.14
C GLU A 58 -14.13 10.46 -5.36
N ASP A 59 -14.57 11.26 -6.34
CA ASP A 59 -15.99 11.37 -6.74
C ASP A 59 -16.50 10.10 -7.45
N HIS A 60 -15.66 9.52 -8.31
CA HIS A 60 -15.99 8.31 -9.08
C HIS A 60 -16.10 7.07 -8.18
N VAL A 61 -15.29 6.96 -7.14
CA VAL A 61 -15.42 5.89 -6.15
C VAL A 61 -16.53 6.24 -5.16
N GLY A 62 -16.43 7.39 -4.51
CA GLY A 62 -17.43 7.91 -3.57
C GLY A 62 -17.67 6.99 -2.37
N GLY A 63 -18.91 6.89 -1.92
CA GLY A 63 -19.31 5.97 -0.85
C GLY A 63 -19.00 6.47 0.57
N ASP A 64 -18.91 5.54 1.50
CA ASP A 64 -18.62 5.81 2.92
C ASP A 64 -17.18 6.32 3.11
N LEU A 65 -16.22 5.75 2.36
CA LEU A 65 -14.80 6.07 2.46
C LEU A 65 -14.51 7.55 2.25
N TYR A 66 -15.17 8.16 1.25
CA TYR A 66 -14.98 9.56 0.86
C TYR A 66 -16.08 10.49 1.40
N ARG A 67 -16.98 10.00 2.27
CA ARG A 67 -18.15 10.77 2.73
C ARG A 67 -17.81 12.14 3.31
N TYR A 68 -16.69 12.24 4.03
CA TYR A 68 -16.27 13.48 4.68
C TYR A 68 -15.25 14.29 3.89
N GLN A 69 -14.82 13.81 2.72
CA GLN A 69 -13.64 14.33 2.02
C GLN A 69 -13.79 15.81 1.61
N ALA A 70 -15.02 16.23 1.25
CA ALA A 70 -15.34 17.61 0.90
C ALA A 70 -15.50 18.54 2.12
N ASP A 71 -15.71 17.98 3.32
CA ASP A 71 -15.97 18.73 4.55
C ASP A 71 -14.71 18.90 5.42
N LEU A 72 -13.58 18.33 5.00
CA LEU A 72 -12.33 18.40 5.76
C LEU A 72 -11.78 19.84 5.80
N PRO A 73 -11.26 20.28 6.95
CA PRO A 73 -10.62 21.59 7.03
C PRO A 73 -9.33 21.60 6.20
N MET A 74 -9.02 22.76 5.61
CA MET A 74 -7.72 22.99 4.97
C MET A 74 -6.59 22.89 6.00
N LEU A 75 -5.43 22.38 5.56
CA LEU A 75 -4.22 22.41 6.40
C LEU A 75 -3.85 23.87 6.70
N PRO A 76 -3.80 24.29 7.98
CA PRO A 76 -3.48 25.68 8.31
C PRO A 76 -2.03 26.03 7.97
N VAL A 77 -1.76 27.32 7.79
CA VAL A 77 -0.40 27.89 7.75
C VAL A 77 -0.13 28.52 9.11
N PRO A 78 0.77 27.97 9.95
CA PRO A 78 1.14 28.58 11.22
C PRO A 78 1.73 29.98 11.04
N THR A 79 1.59 30.85 12.03
CA THR A 79 2.25 32.16 11.99
C THR A 79 3.77 31.98 12.13
N LEU A 80 4.52 32.91 11.54
CA LEU A 80 5.99 32.88 11.63
C LEU A 80 6.47 32.94 13.08
N ALA A 81 5.85 33.78 13.90
CA ALA A 81 6.15 33.87 15.34
C ALA A 81 5.95 32.53 16.06
N HIS A 82 4.81 31.85 15.83
CA HIS A 82 4.53 30.56 16.46
C HIS A 82 5.50 29.46 15.98
N THR A 83 5.87 29.47 14.71
CA THR A 83 6.86 28.53 14.16
C THR A 83 8.23 28.72 14.83
N LEU A 84 8.71 29.96 14.95
CA LEU A 84 10.01 30.27 15.56
C LEU A 84 10.05 30.00 17.06
N GLU A 85 8.96 30.30 17.77
CA GLU A 85 8.78 29.96 19.20
C GLU A 85 8.94 28.47 19.45
N ARG A 86 8.43 27.63 18.54
CA ARG A 86 8.55 26.17 18.62
C ARG A 86 9.88 25.63 18.10
N LEU A 87 10.54 26.34 17.17
CA LEU A 87 11.82 25.92 16.58
C LEU A 87 12.98 26.02 17.57
N LEU A 88 13.11 27.12 18.31
CA LEU A 88 14.26 27.32 19.20
C LEU A 88 14.42 26.20 20.24
N PRO A 89 13.39 25.80 20.99
CA PRO A 89 13.50 24.71 21.97
C PRO A 89 13.87 23.34 21.35
N THR A 90 13.61 23.12 20.05
CA THR A 90 13.93 21.84 19.39
C THR A 90 15.34 21.81 18.82
N VAL A 91 15.89 22.96 18.41
CA VAL A 91 17.21 23.05 17.77
C VAL A 91 18.32 23.36 18.78
N LEU A 92 18.05 24.21 19.78
CA LEU A 92 19.06 24.58 20.79
C LEU A 92 19.74 23.39 21.49
N PRO A 93 19.04 22.29 21.84
CA PRO A 93 19.68 21.13 22.47
C PRO A 93 20.65 20.35 21.56
N VAL A 94 20.64 20.61 20.25
CA VAL A 94 21.51 19.95 19.26
C VAL A 94 22.82 20.72 19.06
N CYS A 95 22.85 22.01 19.42
CA CYS A 95 24.05 22.83 19.35
C CYS A 95 25.13 22.30 20.30
N ARG A 96 26.39 22.30 19.84
CA ARG A 96 27.53 21.72 20.58
C ARG A 96 28.30 22.75 21.40
N HIS A 97 28.21 24.02 21.02
CA HIS A 97 29.00 25.11 21.60
C HIS A 97 28.12 26.35 21.81
N ASP A 98 28.49 27.18 22.78
CA ASP A 98 27.75 28.41 23.11
C ASP A 98 27.72 29.39 21.93
N GLU A 99 28.79 29.44 21.12
CA GLU A 99 28.82 30.30 19.93
C GLU A 99 27.81 29.86 18.86
N GLU A 100 27.58 28.56 18.71
CA GLU A 100 26.57 28.01 17.79
C GLU A 100 25.16 28.37 18.26
N MET A 101 24.90 28.23 19.57
CA MET A 101 23.62 28.62 20.17
C MET A 101 23.34 30.12 19.98
N GLU A 102 24.33 30.96 20.21
CA GLU A 102 24.20 32.40 20.06
C GLU A 102 23.98 32.78 18.59
N SER A 103 24.74 32.18 17.67
CA SER A 103 24.54 32.36 16.22
C SER A 103 23.13 31.95 15.78
N LEU A 104 22.61 30.83 16.29
CA LEU A 104 21.25 30.36 16.01
C LEU A 104 20.19 31.35 16.53
N ARG A 105 20.33 31.85 17.76
CA ARG A 105 19.42 32.87 18.32
C ARG A 105 19.39 34.11 17.44
N GLN A 106 20.56 34.63 17.07
CA GLN A 106 20.68 35.79 16.19
C GLN A 106 20.12 35.54 14.79
N ALA A 107 20.22 34.32 14.26
CA ALA A 107 19.61 33.94 13.00
C ALA A 107 18.08 33.94 13.10
N VAL A 108 17.53 33.34 14.16
CA VAL A 108 16.09 33.30 14.43
C VAL A 108 15.52 34.70 14.66
N ASP A 109 16.23 35.58 15.37
CA ASP A 109 15.79 36.95 15.64
C ASP A 109 15.69 37.79 14.36
N ARG A 110 16.56 37.55 13.37
CA ARG A 110 16.57 38.27 12.08
C ARG A 110 15.64 37.66 11.02
N PHE A 111 15.27 36.39 11.18
CA PHE A 111 14.48 35.67 10.17
C PHE A 111 13.08 36.27 9.90
N PRO A 112 12.35 36.85 10.87
CA PRO A 112 11.04 37.44 10.63
C PRO A 112 10.98 38.44 9.47
N GLU A 113 11.96 39.34 9.41
CA GLU A 113 12.03 40.35 8.36
C GLU A 113 12.28 39.69 6.99
N GLN A 114 13.19 38.71 6.94
CA GLN A 114 13.57 37.98 5.73
C GLN A 114 12.45 37.08 5.19
N ALA A 115 11.65 36.49 6.08
CA ALA A 115 10.63 35.51 5.73
C ALA A 115 9.22 36.09 5.58
N SER A 116 9.01 37.38 5.86
CA SER A 116 7.72 38.07 5.71
C SER A 116 7.09 37.84 4.33
N THR A 117 7.83 38.12 3.25
CA THR A 117 7.39 37.89 1.86
C THR A 117 7.15 36.41 1.56
N LEU A 118 7.91 35.49 2.17
CA LEU A 118 7.72 34.05 1.99
C LEU A 118 6.43 33.58 2.66
N GLN A 119 6.13 34.08 3.86
CA GLN A 119 4.88 33.80 4.57
C GLN A 119 3.67 34.30 3.79
N GLU A 120 3.74 35.51 3.23
CA GLU A 120 2.67 36.07 2.38
C GLU A 120 2.42 35.20 1.14
N ARG A 121 3.50 34.78 0.46
CA ARG A 121 3.39 33.86 -0.70
C ARG A 121 2.79 32.51 -0.32
N LEU A 122 3.12 32.00 0.85
CA LEU A 122 2.58 30.74 1.37
C LEU A 122 1.08 30.84 1.70
N LEU A 123 0.66 31.94 2.33
CA LEU A 123 -0.75 32.23 2.59
C LEU A 123 -1.53 32.39 1.28
N HIS A 124 -0.96 33.11 0.31
CA HIS A 124 -1.56 33.24 -1.01
C HIS A 124 -1.71 31.88 -1.69
N ARG A 125 -0.67 31.02 -1.63
CA ARG A 125 -0.73 29.64 -2.15
C ARG A 125 -1.88 28.85 -1.54
N GLN A 126 -2.07 28.91 -0.22
CA GLN A 126 -3.18 28.22 0.46
C GLN A 126 -4.55 28.65 -0.08
N GLN A 127 -4.69 29.93 -0.46
CA GLN A 127 -5.93 30.51 -0.96
C GLN A 127 -6.17 30.28 -2.46
N GLN A 128 -5.18 29.78 -3.21
CA GLN A 128 -5.36 29.49 -4.63
C GLN A 128 -6.45 28.43 -4.84
N HIS A 129 -7.24 28.60 -5.91
CA HIS A 129 -8.33 27.70 -6.24
C HIS A 129 -7.90 26.22 -6.34
N GLU A 130 -6.70 25.96 -6.88
CA GLU A 130 -6.10 24.61 -6.95
C GLU A 130 -5.95 23.94 -5.58
N ASN A 131 -5.88 24.73 -4.51
CA ASN A 131 -5.75 24.25 -3.12
C ASN A 131 -7.06 24.35 -2.31
N ALA A 132 -8.17 24.84 -2.89
CA ALA A 132 -9.41 25.15 -2.15
C ALA A 132 -9.99 23.95 -1.39
N ASN A 133 -9.79 22.74 -1.91
CA ASN A 133 -10.17 21.48 -1.25
C ASN A 133 -8.94 20.60 -1.01
N SER A 134 -7.78 21.18 -0.68
CA SER A 134 -6.51 20.46 -0.56
C SER A 134 -5.63 21.03 0.56
N SER A 135 -4.40 20.52 0.65
CA SER A 135 -3.34 21.10 1.46
C SER A 135 -2.38 21.88 0.57
N TRP A 136 -1.97 23.08 1.00
CA TRP A 136 -0.92 23.86 0.33
C TRP A 136 0.41 23.09 0.19
N LEU A 137 0.62 22.09 1.07
CA LEU A 137 1.84 21.30 1.19
C LEU A 137 1.84 20.04 0.32
N GLN A 138 0.68 19.43 0.01
CA GLN A 138 0.63 18.06 -0.51
C GLN A 138 1.48 17.85 -1.78
N HIS A 139 1.38 18.78 -2.75
CA HIS A 139 2.14 18.65 -3.99
C HIS A 139 3.64 18.74 -3.75
N TRP A 140 4.07 19.70 -2.91
CA TRP A 140 5.48 19.84 -2.54
C TRP A 140 5.98 18.64 -1.72
N TRP A 141 5.16 18.10 -0.84
CA TRP A 141 5.50 16.93 -0.04
C TRP A 141 5.71 15.69 -0.92
N ASN A 142 4.75 15.38 -1.78
CA ASN A 142 4.83 14.21 -2.66
C ASN A 142 5.95 14.35 -3.69
N THR A 143 6.16 15.54 -4.24
CA THR A 143 7.23 15.78 -5.24
C THR A 143 8.60 15.90 -4.58
N LEU A 144 8.84 17.01 -3.88
CA LEU A 144 10.16 17.33 -3.31
C LEU A 144 10.59 16.32 -2.24
N GLY A 145 9.64 15.79 -1.46
CA GLY A 145 9.91 14.84 -0.37
C GLY A 145 10.10 13.40 -0.82
N TYR A 146 9.58 13.00 -2.01
CA TYR A 146 9.61 11.60 -2.44
C TYR A 146 9.87 11.39 -3.94
N LEU A 147 9.01 11.91 -4.83
CA LEU A 147 9.09 11.59 -6.25
C LEU A 147 10.33 12.17 -6.94
N GLN A 148 10.88 13.27 -6.43
CA GLN A 148 12.13 13.88 -6.90
C GLN A 148 13.38 13.38 -6.15
N VAL A 149 13.23 12.62 -5.05
CA VAL A 149 14.37 12.02 -4.34
C VAL A 149 14.94 10.89 -5.18
N ARG A 150 16.24 10.94 -5.49
CA ARG A 150 16.89 10.05 -6.48
C ARG A 150 17.66 8.87 -5.87
N GLU A 151 17.75 8.82 -4.54
CA GLU A 151 18.25 7.64 -3.83
C GLU A 151 17.31 6.44 -3.98
N SER A 152 17.83 5.23 -3.72
CA SER A 152 17.00 4.02 -3.71
C SER A 152 15.83 4.16 -2.75
N VAL A 153 14.66 3.62 -3.13
CA VAL A 153 13.50 3.52 -2.23
C VAL A 153 13.69 2.46 -1.14
N VAL A 154 14.65 1.54 -1.33
CA VAL A 154 14.99 0.49 -0.36
C VAL A 154 15.80 1.12 0.77
N ILE A 155 15.49 0.76 2.01
CA ILE A 155 16.04 1.34 3.26
C ILE A 155 15.66 2.81 3.50
N ASN A 156 15.78 3.69 2.50
CA ASN A 156 15.67 5.14 2.69
C ASN A 156 14.23 5.65 2.77
N VAL A 157 13.28 4.95 2.14
CA VAL A 157 11.90 5.46 1.96
C VAL A 157 10.84 4.43 2.32
N SER A 158 10.96 3.19 1.81
CA SER A 158 9.95 2.14 2.01
C SER A 158 9.89 1.71 3.47
N TYR A 159 8.70 1.45 3.98
CA TYR A 159 8.46 1.01 5.36
C TYR A 159 7.82 -0.38 5.40
N PHE A 160 7.87 -1.02 6.58
CA PHE A 160 7.29 -2.35 6.74
C PHE A 160 6.56 -2.56 8.07
N PHE A 161 5.65 -3.53 8.08
CA PHE A 161 5.03 -4.10 9.27
C PHE A 161 5.34 -5.60 9.35
N HIS A 162 5.81 -6.06 10.51
CA HIS A 162 5.83 -7.50 10.83
C HIS A 162 4.46 -7.89 11.40
N LEU A 163 3.73 -8.76 10.69
CA LEU A 163 2.38 -9.18 11.08
C LEU A 163 2.43 -10.27 12.15
N ALA A 164 1.39 -10.32 13.00
CA ALA A 164 1.23 -11.40 13.97
C ALA A 164 1.00 -12.74 13.25
N ASP A 165 1.53 -13.82 13.83
CA ASP A 165 1.37 -15.19 13.30
C ASP A 165 -0.10 -15.62 13.24
N ASP A 166 -0.43 -16.43 12.24
CA ASP A 166 -1.68 -17.18 12.20
C ASP A 166 -1.40 -18.67 12.48
N PRO A 167 -1.76 -19.17 13.67
CA PRO A 167 -1.46 -20.54 14.05
C PRO A 167 -2.19 -21.59 13.21
N SER A 168 -3.22 -21.19 12.43
CA SER A 168 -3.94 -22.09 11.53
C SER A 168 -3.31 -22.24 10.15
N ALA A 169 -2.33 -21.39 9.81
CA ALA A 169 -1.61 -21.43 8.55
C ALA A 169 -0.14 -21.82 8.81
N THR A 170 0.16 -23.11 8.72
CA THR A 170 1.50 -23.65 9.04
C THR A 170 2.42 -23.71 7.83
N THR A 171 1.90 -23.45 6.63
CA THR A 171 2.69 -23.38 5.40
C THR A 171 2.65 -22.00 4.78
N LEU A 172 3.70 -21.68 4.03
CA LEU A 172 3.79 -20.54 3.12
C LEU A 172 2.52 -20.35 2.27
N THR A 173 2.02 -21.39 1.60
CA THR A 173 0.87 -21.28 0.69
C THR A 173 -0.45 -21.04 1.43
N GLN A 174 -0.65 -21.67 2.59
CA GLN A 174 -1.81 -21.41 3.44
C GLN A 174 -1.83 -19.95 3.92
N ARG A 175 -0.68 -19.48 4.42
CA ARG A 175 -0.55 -18.12 4.93
C ARG A 175 -0.72 -17.09 3.81
N GLY A 176 -0.08 -17.32 2.67
CA GLY A 176 -0.23 -16.50 1.47
C GLY A 176 -1.68 -16.43 0.99
N ALA A 177 -2.38 -17.56 0.93
CA ALA A 177 -3.79 -17.59 0.51
C ALA A 177 -4.71 -16.81 1.44
N ALA A 178 -4.50 -16.92 2.76
CA ALA A 178 -5.26 -16.15 3.75
C ALA A 178 -5.02 -14.63 3.59
N LEU A 179 -3.77 -14.22 3.42
CA LEU A 179 -3.42 -12.81 3.21
C LEU A 179 -3.98 -12.27 1.88
N LEU A 180 -3.93 -13.05 0.79
CA LEU A 180 -4.57 -12.66 -0.47
C LEU A 180 -6.08 -12.55 -0.35
N THR A 181 -6.72 -13.44 0.42
CA THR A 181 -8.16 -13.35 0.71
C THR A 181 -8.47 -12.06 1.47
N ALA A 182 -7.68 -11.74 2.50
CA ALA A 182 -7.83 -10.51 3.28
C ALA A 182 -7.63 -9.26 2.40
N ALA A 183 -6.57 -9.24 1.60
CA ALA A 183 -6.28 -8.16 0.67
C ALA A 183 -7.38 -7.98 -0.38
N ALA A 184 -7.93 -9.05 -0.94
CA ALA A 184 -9.04 -8.99 -1.89
C ALA A 184 -10.31 -8.41 -1.28
N GLN A 185 -10.62 -8.76 -0.02
CA GLN A 185 -11.76 -8.20 0.72
C GLN A 185 -11.56 -6.70 0.98
N TYR A 186 -10.37 -6.30 1.47
CA TYR A 186 -10.08 -4.90 1.77
C TYR A 186 -10.02 -4.05 0.48
N ARG A 187 -9.42 -4.59 -0.57
CA ARG A 187 -9.46 -4.02 -1.94
C ARG A 187 -10.88 -3.73 -2.37
N HIS A 188 -11.79 -4.69 -2.23
CA HIS A 188 -13.18 -4.46 -2.60
C HIS A 188 -13.79 -3.30 -1.80
N GLN A 189 -13.53 -3.23 -0.49
CA GLN A 189 -14.02 -2.15 0.36
C GLN A 189 -13.48 -0.77 -0.06
N VAL A 190 -12.18 -0.68 -0.36
CA VAL A 190 -11.53 0.55 -0.83
C VAL A 190 -12.04 0.95 -2.22
N CYS A 191 -11.95 0.06 -3.20
CA CYS A 191 -12.26 0.36 -4.59
C CYS A 191 -13.76 0.60 -4.85
N SER A 192 -14.66 0.09 -3.99
CA SER A 192 -16.10 0.37 -4.05
C SER A 192 -16.52 1.57 -3.19
N GLY A 193 -15.60 2.15 -2.41
CA GLY A 193 -15.91 3.22 -1.45
C GLY A 193 -16.70 2.77 -0.23
N SER A 194 -16.87 1.45 -0.02
CA SER A 194 -17.63 0.91 1.12
C SER A 194 -16.84 0.77 2.41
N LEU A 195 -15.51 0.98 2.38
CA LEU A 195 -14.68 1.07 3.58
C LEU A 195 -15.15 2.25 4.46
N ALA A 196 -15.28 2.02 5.76
CA ALA A 196 -15.62 3.08 6.69
C ALA A 196 -14.50 4.14 6.77
N PRO A 197 -14.83 5.44 6.86
CA PRO A 197 -13.82 6.49 6.96
C PRO A 197 -13.05 6.39 8.27
N THR A 198 -11.75 6.63 8.22
CA THR A 198 -10.93 6.68 9.43
C THR A 198 -11.28 7.90 10.25
N VAL A 199 -11.47 7.74 11.56
CA VAL A 199 -11.75 8.83 12.50
C VAL A 199 -10.76 8.82 13.67
N LEU A 200 -10.29 10.00 14.09
CA LEU A 200 -9.53 10.19 15.31
C LEU A 200 -10.45 10.56 16.47
N GLY A 201 -10.21 10.00 17.65
CA GLY A 201 -11.04 10.24 18.83
C GLY A 201 -12.27 9.32 18.91
N ARG A 202 -13.20 9.63 19.80
CA ARG A 202 -14.41 8.83 20.05
C ARG A 202 -15.61 9.74 20.33
N GLY A 203 -16.82 9.24 20.04
CA GLY A 203 -18.07 9.95 20.31
C GLY A 203 -18.14 11.28 19.56
N GLU A 204 -18.63 12.32 20.23
CA GLU A 204 -18.82 13.67 19.67
C GLU A 204 -17.50 14.37 19.29
N ARG A 205 -16.34 13.86 19.74
CA ARG A 205 -15.01 14.39 19.38
C ARG A 205 -14.36 13.65 18.22
N ALA A 206 -15.07 12.72 17.58
CA ALA A 206 -14.54 12.00 16.43
C ALA A 206 -14.31 12.98 15.27
N GLN A 207 -13.07 13.06 14.79
CA GLN A 207 -12.67 13.90 13.66
C GLN A 207 -12.32 12.98 12.48
N PRO A 208 -12.96 13.12 11.32
CA PRO A 208 -12.62 12.32 10.14
C PRO A 208 -11.22 12.67 9.63
N LEU A 209 -10.53 11.68 9.09
CA LEU A 209 -9.27 11.84 8.40
C LEU A 209 -9.47 11.86 6.88
N CYS A 210 -8.50 12.46 6.19
CA CYS A 210 -8.42 12.44 4.74
C CYS A 210 -8.30 11.00 4.20
N SER A 211 -9.13 10.67 3.21
CA SER A 211 -9.11 9.38 2.51
C SER A 211 -8.43 9.45 1.14
N ALA A 212 -7.90 10.61 0.74
CA ALA A 212 -7.32 10.80 -0.59
C ALA A 212 -6.23 9.77 -0.93
N ALA A 213 -5.37 9.40 0.03
CA ALA A 213 -4.27 8.45 -0.19
C ALA A 213 -4.73 7.02 -0.57
N TYR A 214 -5.98 6.63 -0.26
CA TYR A 214 -6.48 5.27 -0.56
C TYR A 214 -6.53 4.96 -2.06
N LYS A 215 -6.56 5.98 -2.93
CA LYS A 215 -6.53 5.78 -4.39
C LYS A 215 -5.23 5.14 -4.88
N TYR A 216 -4.14 5.25 -4.13
CA TYR A 216 -2.84 4.66 -4.47
C TYR A 216 -2.58 3.31 -3.80
N MET A 217 -3.53 2.76 -3.05
CA MET A 217 -3.30 1.54 -2.26
C MET A 217 -3.30 0.27 -3.11
N PHE A 218 -4.28 0.13 -4.01
CA PHE A 218 -4.43 -1.06 -4.83
C PHE A 218 -4.31 -0.72 -6.30
N HIS A 219 -3.81 -1.67 -7.09
CA HIS A 219 -3.65 -1.48 -8.54
C HIS A 219 -2.78 -0.27 -8.85
N ALA A 220 -1.74 -0.05 -8.05
CA ALA A 220 -0.88 1.10 -8.21
C ALA A 220 0.59 0.76 -8.03
N SER A 221 1.44 1.51 -8.72
CA SER A 221 2.89 1.36 -8.71
C SER A 221 3.56 2.71 -8.99
N ARG A 222 4.66 2.97 -8.29
CA ARG A 222 5.60 4.02 -8.67
C ARG A 222 6.25 3.67 -9.99
N ILE A 223 6.57 4.67 -10.81
CA ILE A 223 7.22 4.51 -12.10
C ILE A 223 8.49 5.36 -12.09
N PRO A 224 9.68 4.78 -12.27
CA PRO A 224 10.91 5.54 -12.34
C PRO A 224 10.91 6.42 -13.60
N ARG A 225 11.31 7.67 -13.44
CA ARG A 225 11.46 8.63 -14.53
C ARG A 225 12.69 9.51 -14.27
N PRO A 226 13.32 10.08 -15.31
CA PRO A 226 14.39 11.03 -15.11
C PRO A 226 13.92 12.20 -14.23
N GLN A 227 14.72 12.56 -13.22
CA GLN A 227 14.51 13.71 -12.31
C GLN A 227 13.31 13.64 -11.37
N GLN A 228 12.15 13.16 -11.83
CA GLN A 228 10.94 13.04 -11.01
C GLN A 228 10.11 11.83 -11.43
N ASP A 229 10.01 10.85 -10.55
CA ASP A 229 9.15 9.69 -10.73
C ASP A 229 7.67 10.08 -10.83
N SER A 230 6.88 9.18 -11.40
CA SER A 230 5.42 9.29 -11.42
C SER A 230 4.78 8.11 -10.71
N TYR A 231 3.46 8.13 -10.58
CA TYR A 231 2.70 7.05 -9.98
C TYR A 231 1.56 6.64 -10.91
N LYS A 232 1.47 5.36 -11.27
CA LYS A 232 0.36 4.85 -12.06
C LYS A 232 -0.67 4.18 -11.16
N ILE A 233 -1.94 4.45 -11.44
CA ILE A 233 -3.11 3.82 -10.82
C ILE A 233 -3.95 3.19 -11.93
N TYR A 234 -4.31 1.94 -11.79
CA TYR A 234 -5.02 1.15 -12.79
C TYR A 234 -6.46 0.87 -12.35
N ASP A 235 -7.38 0.85 -13.31
CA ASP A 235 -8.83 0.71 -13.07
C ASP A 235 -9.17 -0.67 -12.45
N PRO A 236 -9.65 -0.73 -11.19
CA PRO A 236 -9.94 -1.99 -10.51
C PRO A 236 -11.16 -2.72 -11.12
N ALA A 237 -11.95 -2.09 -11.97
CA ALA A 237 -13.00 -2.75 -12.74
C ALA A 237 -12.46 -3.51 -13.97
N ARG A 238 -11.19 -3.28 -14.36
CA ARG A 238 -10.52 -3.94 -15.49
C ARG A 238 -9.49 -4.96 -15.04
N TYR A 239 -8.83 -4.73 -13.90
CA TYR A 239 -7.83 -5.64 -13.34
C TYR A 239 -8.35 -6.29 -12.05
N ARG A 240 -8.09 -7.59 -11.86
CA ARG A 240 -8.55 -8.37 -10.69
C ARG A 240 -7.51 -9.35 -10.14
N HIS A 241 -6.27 -9.25 -10.59
CA HIS A 241 -5.18 -10.13 -10.21
C HIS A 241 -4.29 -9.51 -9.14
N ALA A 242 -3.60 -10.37 -8.39
CA ALA A 242 -2.37 -10.05 -7.68
C ALA A 242 -1.17 -10.47 -8.53
N VAL A 243 -0.01 -9.95 -8.16
CA VAL A 243 1.27 -10.49 -8.60
C VAL A 243 1.78 -11.42 -7.51
N VAL A 244 2.40 -12.53 -7.89
CA VAL A 244 3.09 -13.44 -6.97
C VAL A 244 4.55 -13.57 -7.42
N ALA A 245 5.48 -13.40 -6.50
CA ALA A 245 6.92 -13.60 -6.72
C ALA A 245 7.42 -14.82 -5.94
N ARG A 246 8.13 -15.74 -6.60
CA ARG A 246 8.86 -16.86 -5.98
C ARG A 246 10.20 -17.00 -6.68
N LYS A 247 11.29 -16.92 -5.91
CA LYS A 247 12.68 -17.06 -6.42
C LYS A 247 12.99 -16.16 -7.63
N GLY A 248 12.45 -14.95 -7.68
CA GLY A 248 12.66 -14.01 -8.80
C GLY A 248 11.76 -14.23 -10.02
N HIS A 249 10.90 -15.26 -10.02
CA HIS A 249 9.86 -15.43 -11.03
C HIS A 249 8.57 -14.72 -10.60
N PHE A 250 7.94 -14.01 -11.53
CA PHE A 250 6.70 -13.26 -11.29
C PHE A 250 5.53 -13.85 -12.08
N TYR A 251 4.37 -13.91 -11.43
CA TYR A 251 3.14 -14.49 -11.96
C TYR A 251 1.95 -13.57 -11.69
N THR A 252 0.97 -13.54 -12.59
CA THR A 252 -0.36 -13.02 -12.27
C THR A 252 -1.22 -14.15 -11.70
N LEU A 253 -1.95 -13.87 -10.62
CA LEU A 253 -2.93 -14.77 -10.01
C LEU A 253 -4.25 -14.00 -9.80
N ASN A 254 -5.34 -14.43 -10.43
CA ASN A 254 -6.64 -13.77 -10.22
C ASN A 254 -7.09 -13.88 -8.74
N LEU A 255 -7.35 -12.74 -8.10
CA LEU A 255 -7.80 -12.65 -6.70
C LEU A 255 -9.31 -12.82 -6.57
N CYS A 256 -10.04 -12.29 -7.55
CA CYS A 256 -11.49 -12.28 -7.57
C CYS A 256 -12.03 -12.97 -8.82
N GLY A 257 -13.28 -13.40 -8.75
CA GLY A 257 -14.03 -13.91 -9.89
C GLY A 257 -14.24 -12.86 -10.99
N PRO A 258 -14.91 -13.25 -12.09
CA PRO A 258 -15.20 -12.35 -13.22
C PRO A 258 -16.04 -11.10 -12.88
N ASP A 259 -16.60 -11.03 -11.67
CA ASP A 259 -17.34 -9.87 -11.16
C ASP A 259 -16.42 -8.78 -10.58
N HIS A 260 -15.10 -9.01 -10.54
CA HIS A 260 -14.07 -8.11 -9.97
C HIS A 260 -14.26 -7.79 -8.48
N ALA A 261 -15.17 -8.50 -7.80
CA ALA A 261 -15.65 -8.13 -6.48
C ALA A 261 -15.58 -9.29 -5.48
N THR A 262 -15.95 -10.50 -5.90
CA THR A 262 -15.98 -11.67 -5.02
C THR A 262 -14.62 -12.37 -5.01
N PRO A 263 -13.91 -12.44 -3.86
CA PRO A 263 -12.64 -13.16 -3.77
C PRO A 263 -12.82 -14.65 -4.06
N TYR A 264 -11.81 -15.27 -4.67
CA TYR A 264 -11.77 -16.74 -4.75
C TYR A 264 -11.73 -17.37 -3.36
N PRO A 265 -12.29 -18.57 -3.17
CA PRO A 265 -12.15 -19.32 -1.93
C PRO A 265 -10.67 -19.52 -1.56
N VAL A 266 -10.36 -19.54 -0.27
CA VAL A 266 -8.96 -19.60 0.19
C VAL A 266 -8.25 -20.88 -0.26
N ALA A 267 -8.96 -22.01 -0.31
CA ALA A 267 -8.42 -23.28 -0.81
C ALA A 267 -8.05 -23.21 -2.31
N THR A 268 -8.86 -22.48 -3.08
CA THR A 268 -8.64 -22.25 -4.51
C THR A 268 -7.43 -21.34 -4.75
N LEU A 269 -7.26 -20.30 -3.92
CA LEU A 269 -6.06 -19.46 -3.94
C LEU A 269 -4.81 -20.26 -3.50
N GLN A 270 -4.90 -21.06 -2.44
CA GLN A 270 -3.81 -21.93 -1.99
C GLN A 270 -3.34 -22.87 -3.10
N ALA A 271 -4.25 -23.57 -3.77
CA ALA A 271 -3.90 -24.46 -4.89
C ALA A 271 -3.20 -23.70 -6.02
N GLY A 272 -3.62 -22.46 -6.31
CA GLY A 272 -2.93 -21.57 -7.25
C GLY A 272 -1.50 -21.24 -6.81
N LEU A 273 -1.29 -20.91 -5.53
CA LEU A 273 0.03 -20.65 -4.97
C LEU A 273 0.92 -21.90 -4.97
N GLU A 274 0.39 -23.09 -4.69
CA GLU A 274 1.12 -24.35 -4.76
C GLU A 274 1.62 -24.65 -6.16
N ARG A 275 0.80 -24.39 -7.20
CA ARG A 275 1.25 -24.49 -8.59
C ARG A 275 2.36 -23.50 -8.92
N ILE A 276 2.26 -22.26 -8.45
CA ILE A 276 3.30 -21.24 -8.64
C ILE A 276 4.61 -21.69 -7.99
N VAL A 277 4.56 -22.16 -6.73
CA VAL A 277 5.73 -22.67 -6.01
C VAL A 277 6.36 -23.84 -6.75
N ALA A 278 5.56 -24.85 -7.13
CA ALA A 278 6.05 -26.02 -7.86
C ALA A 278 6.70 -25.64 -9.21
N HIS A 279 6.08 -24.73 -9.97
CA HIS A 279 6.62 -24.27 -11.24
C HIS A 279 7.91 -23.46 -11.07
N ALA A 280 7.91 -22.47 -10.16
CA ALA A 280 9.09 -21.63 -9.92
C ALA A 280 10.27 -22.45 -9.39
N ASP A 281 10.02 -23.38 -8.46
CA ASP A 281 11.06 -24.24 -7.89
C ASP A 281 11.64 -25.21 -8.92
N ALA A 282 10.83 -25.72 -9.86
CA ALA A 282 11.30 -26.54 -10.98
C ALA A 282 12.15 -25.74 -11.99
N MET A 283 11.78 -24.47 -12.25
CA MET A 283 12.51 -23.61 -13.19
C MET A 283 13.80 -23.04 -12.64
N HIS A 284 13.96 -22.99 -11.33
CA HIS A 284 15.19 -22.49 -10.71
C HIS A 284 16.43 -23.36 -11.01
N ALA A 285 16.24 -24.59 -11.50
CA ALA A 285 17.31 -25.49 -11.91
C ALA A 285 17.89 -25.13 -13.30
N HIS A 286 18.75 -24.11 -13.34
CA HIS A 286 19.65 -23.69 -14.45
C HIS A 286 19.04 -23.46 -15.86
N PRO A 287 19.15 -22.23 -16.44
CA PRO A 287 19.74 -21.01 -15.90
C PRO A 287 18.81 -20.30 -14.89
N PRO A 288 19.36 -19.49 -13.96
CA PRO A 288 18.56 -18.72 -13.01
C PRO A 288 17.64 -17.71 -13.72
N PRO A 289 16.51 -17.31 -13.12
CA PRO A 289 15.67 -16.27 -13.68
C PRO A 289 16.40 -14.93 -13.82
N PRO A 290 15.96 -14.08 -14.77
CA PRO A 290 16.41 -12.70 -14.82
C PRO A 290 16.05 -11.99 -13.51
N GLN A 291 17.02 -11.32 -12.91
CA GLN A 291 16.86 -10.73 -11.57
C GLN A 291 16.21 -9.34 -11.64
N LEU A 292 15.08 -9.25 -12.35
CA LEU A 292 14.38 -7.98 -12.66
C LEU A 292 14.00 -7.18 -11.40
N GLY A 293 13.73 -7.86 -10.29
CA GLY A 293 13.45 -7.20 -9.01
C GLY A 293 14.59 -6.30 -8.51
N TRP A 294 15.85 -6.64 -8.81
CA TRP A 294 17.01 -5.81 -8.44
C TRP A 294 17.01 -4.44 -9.09
N LEU A 295 16.44 -4.30 -10.28
CA LEU A 295 16.39 -3.00 -10.94
C LEU A 295 15.61 -1.98 -10.10
N THR A 296 14.61 -2.45 -9.33
CA THR A 296 13.82 -1.60 -8.42
C THR A 296 14.56 -1.19 -7.14
N THR A 297 15.75 -1.76 -6.87
CA THR A 297 16.61 -1.39 -5.73
C THR A 297 17.63 -0.32 -6.07
N ALA A 298 17.83 0.00 -7.35
CA ALA A 298 18.79 0.99 -7.79
C ALA A 298 18.38 2.43 -7.42
N PRO A 299 19.32 3.38 -7.42
CA PRO A 299 18.99 4.80 -7.51
C PRO A 299 18.00 5.07 -8.66
N ARG A 300 17.15 6.07 -8.49
CA ARG A 300 15.93 6.21 -9.29
C ARG A 300 16.20 6.59 -10.74
N ASP A 301 17.24 7.38 -10.99
CA ASP A 301 17.65 7.72 -12.36
C ASP A 301 18.31 6.51 -13.06
N ASP A 302 19.06 5.68 -12.33
CA ASP A 302 19.61 4.43 -12.86
C ASP A 302 18.49 3.44 -13.20
N TRP A 303 17.49 3.31 -12.32
CA TRP A 303 16.30 2.51 -12.61
C TRP A 303 15.51 3.08 -13.79
N ALA A 304 15.36 4.41 -13.90
CA ALA A 304 14.69 5.03 -15.03
C ALA A 304 15.38 4.72 -16.36
N ALA A 305 16.72 4.81 -16.40
CA ALA A 305 17.52 4.46 -17.58
C ALA A 305 17.42 2.98 -17.93
N ALA A 306 17.53 2.09 -16.92
CA ALA A 306 17.38 0.66 -17.06
C ALA A 306 16.00 0.27 -17.62
N ARG A 307 14.93 0.85 -17.07
CA ARG A 307 13.56 0.64 -17.55
C ARG A 307 13.39 1.11 -18.99
N GLN A 308 13.98 2.25 -19.36
CA GLN A 308 13.92 2.77 -20.73
C GLN A 308 14.66 1.84 -21.70
N THR A 309 15.84 1.35 -21.34
CA THR A 309 16.57 0.34 -22.12
C THR A 309 15.73 -0.89 -22.39
N LEU A 310 15.04 -1.44 -21.38
CA LEU A 310 14.15 -2.59 -21.57
C LEU A 310 13.03 -2.32 -22.59
N LEU A 311 12.42 -1.12 -22.53
CA LEU A 311 11.35 -0.72 -23.46
C LEU A 311 11.88 -0.47 -24.87
N ASP A 312 13.03 0.19 -25.01
CA ASP A 312 13.63 0.50 -26.30
C ASP A 312 14.04 -0.80 -27.02
N THR A 313 14.55 -1.78 -26.29
CA THR A 313 14.84 -3.12 -26.82
C THR A 313 13.56 -3.82 -27.30
N ASP A 314 12.46 -3.78 -26.51
CA ASP A 314 11.16 -4.33 -26.92
C ASP A 314 10.65 -3.69 -28.23
N GLN A 315 10.78 -2.36 -28.33
CA GLN A 315 10.40 -1.60 -29.53
C GLN A 315 11.31 -1.92 -30.73
N GLN A 316 12.63 -2.09 -30.51
CA GLN A 316 13.58 -2.46 -31.56
C GLN A 316 13.21 -3.80 -32.21
N TYR A 317 12.74 -4.76 -31.42
CA TYR A 317 12.25 -6.05 -31.92
C TYR A 317 10.79 -6.02 -32.40
N GLN A 318 10.16 -4.83 -32.46
CA GLN A 318 8.76 -4.61 -32.86
C GLN A 318 7.77 -5.45 -32.03
N ARG A 319 8.02 -5.51 -30.72
CA ARG A 319 7.20 -6.25 -29.75
C ARG A 319 6.54 -5.31 -28.75
N SER A 320 5.59 -5.86 -28.00
CA SER A 320 4.97 -5.23 -26.83
C SER A 320 5.23 -6.04 -25.56
N THR A 321 6.19 -6.98 -25.58
CA THR A 321 6.31 -8.01 -24.55
C THR A 321 6.73 -7.43 -23.22
N VAL A 322 7.67 -6.47 -23.22
CA VAL A 322 8.13 -5.80 -22.00
C VAL A 322 7.07 -4.84 -21.48
N SER A 323 6.44 -4.07 -22.37
CA SER A 323 5.37 -3.15 -21.99
C SER A 323 4.20 -3.90 -21.36
N ASP A 324 3.75 -5.00 -21.98
CA ASP A 324 2.65 -5.83 -21.50
C ASP A 324 3.00 -6.54 -20.18
N ALA A 325 4.24 -7.02 -20.05
CA ALA A 325 4.71 -7.65 -18.81
C ALA A 325 4.79 -6.64 -17.65
N LEU A 326 5.31 -5.44 -17.90
CA LEU A 326 5.33 -4.35 -16.92
C LEU A 326 3.92 -3.93 -16.54
N GLU A 327 3.00 -3.77 -17.50
CA GLU A 327 1.60 -3.46 -17.19
C GLU A 327 0.97 -4.55 -16.32
N ARG A 328 1.16 -5.83 -16.64
CA ARG A 328 0.63 -6.95 -15.83
C ARG A 328 1.17 -6.93 -14.39
N LEU A 329 2.43 -6.53 -14.18
CA LEU A 329 3.01 -6.38 -12.85
C LEU A 329 2.49 -5.12 -12.13
N GLU A 330 2.59 -3.97 -12.79
CA GLU A 330 2.25 -2.65 -12.25
C GLU A 330 0.73 -2.53 -11.95
N SER A 331 -0.12 -3.19 -12.73
CA SER A 331 -1.58 -3.20 -12.56
C SER A 331 -2.09 -4.20 -11.53
N GLY A 332 -1.28 -5.10 -10.98
CA GLY A 332 -1.75 -6.05 -9.95
C GLY A 332 -2.26 -5.34 -8.69
N ALA A 333 -3.23 -5.89 -7.99
CA ALA A 333 -3.79 -5.28 -6.78
C ALA A 333 -2.74 -5.12 -5.68
N VAL A 334 -1.98 -6.19 -5.43
CA VAL A 334 -0.86 -6.31 -4.48
C VAL A 334 0.19 -7.23 -5.08
N LEU A 335 1.41 -7.21 -4.53
CA LEU A 335 2.44 -8.22 -4.80
C LEU A 335 2.59 -9.14 -3.58
N LEU A 336 2.45 -10.46 -3.76
CA LEU A 336 2.78 -11.46 -2.75
C LEU A 336 4.16 -12.07 -3.03
N CYS A 337 5.11 -11.87 -2.13
CA CYS A 337 6.44 -12.46 -2.17
C CYS A 337 6.45 -13.74 -1.31
N LEU A 338 6.67 -14.87 -1.97
CA LEU A 338 6.81 -16.20 -1.37
C LEU A 338 8.30 -16.51 -1.21
N ASP A 339 8.86 -16.23 -0.04
CA ASP A 339 10.28 -16.43 0.24
C ASP A 339 10.53 -17.84 0.80
N ASP A 340 11.56 -18.50 0.30
CA ASP A 340 12.03 -19.84 0.70
C ASP A 340 12.93 -19.83 1.95
N VAL A 341 12.93 -18.72 2.68
CA VAL A 341 13.69 -18.57 3.93
C VAL A 341 12.87 -18.98 5.14
N HIS A 342 13.54 -19.41 6.20
CA HIS A 342 12.93 -19.74 7.49
C HIS A 342 13.34 -18.69 8.55
N ALA A 343 12.75 -17.50 8.51
CA ALA A 343 13.03 -16.46 9.50
C ALA A 343 12.34 -16.77 10.84
N VAL A 344 13.04 -16.61 11.96
CA VAL A 344 12.52 -16.93 13.30
C VAL A 344 12.52 -15.70 14.20
N SER A 345 13.56 -14.89 14.14
CA SER A 345 13.75 -13.71 14.96
C SER A 345 13.13 -12.45 14.34
N ARG A 346 12.89 -11.44 15.19
CA ARG A 346 12.47 -10.10 14.72
C ARG A 346 13.53 -9.42 13.86
N LEU A 347 14.82 -9.71 14.10
CA LEU A 347 15.91 -9.17 13.30
C LEU A 347 15.88 -9.74 11.89
N GLU A 348 15.79 -11.06 11.75
CA GLU A 348 15.70 -11.73 10.44
C GLU A 348 14.46 -11.25 9.66
N MET A 349 13.29 -11.19 10.31
CA MET A 349 12.09 -10.64 9.67
C MET A 349 12.24 -9.15 9.33
N GLY A 350 12.89 -8.36 10.18
CA GLY A 350 13.15 -6.94 9.92
C GLY A 350 14.02 -6.73 8.69
N GLN A 351 15.13 -7.46 8.57
CA GLN A 351 16.02 -7.40 7.40
C GLN A 351 15.32 -7.89 6.13
N LEU A 352 14.56 -8.98 6.23
CA LEU A 352 13.80 -9.54 5.12
C LEU A 352 12.74 -8.58 4.56
N LEU A 353 12.08 -7.84 5.44
CA LEU A 353 11.05 -6.86 5.08
C LEU A 353 11.63 -5.51 4.68
N LEU A 354 12.80 -5.13 5.21
CA LEU A 354 13.45 -3.86 4.87
C LEU A 354 14.11 -3.90 3.48
N HIS A 355 14.78 -4.99 3.13
CA HIS A 355 15.51 -5.11 1.86
C HIS A 355 15.46 -6.52 1.25
N GLY A 356 15.41 -7.58 2.06
CA GLY A 356 15.48 -8.96 1.55
C GLY A 356 16.67 -9.18 0.62
N ALA A 357 16.52 -10.09 -0.34
CA ALA A 357 17.53 -10.36 -1.38
C ALA A 357 17.34 -9.51 -2.67
N GLY A 358 16.38 -8.58 -2.67
CA GLY A 358 16.06 -7.69 -3.80
C GLY A 358 15.33 -8.35 -4.98
N HIS A 359 15.73 -9.53 -5.43
CA HIS A 359 15.19 -10.14 -6.66
C HIS A 359 13.75 -10.66 -6.52
N ASN A 360 13.34 -11.09 -5.32
CA ASN A 360 11.99 -11.57 -5.03
C ASN A 360 11.06 -10.44 -4.55
N ARG A 361 11.27 -9.22 -5.05
CA ARG A 361 10.56 -7.99 -4.67
C ARG A 361 10.32 -7.13 -5.91
N TRP A 362 9.39 -6.20 -5.78
CA TRP A 362 9.24 -5.07 -6.71
C TRP A 362 8.93 -3.84 -5.88
N PHE A 363 9.98 -3.11 -5.48
CA PHE A 363 9.88 -2.06 -4.46
C PHE A 363 9.07 -0.84 -4.87
N ASP A 364 8.79 -0.69 -6.16
CA ASP A 364 7.87 0.34 -6.66
C ASP A 364 6.40 0.01 -6.39
N LYS A 365 6.07 -1.22 -6.01
CA LYS A 365 4.70 -1.63 -5.78
C LYS A 365 4.16 -1.00 -4.51
N SER A 366 3.01 -0.34 -4.61
CA SER A 366 2.30 0.29 -3.48
C SER A 366 2.19 -0.62 -2.25
N VAL A 367 1.78 -1.87 -2.46
CA VAL A 367 1.59 -2.88 -1.41
C VAL A 367 2.28 -4.18 -1.79
N GLN A 368 3.21 -4.61 -0.94
CA GLN A 368 3.77 -5.95 -0.98
C GLN A 368 3.45 -6.72 0.31
N LEU A 369 3.06 -7.97 0.16
CA LEU A 369 2.90 -8.94 1.24
C LEU A 369 4.06 -9.92 1.15
N VAL A 370 4.76 -10.19 2.24
CA VAL A 370 5.87 -11.15 2.26
C VAL A 370 5.49 -12.30 3.17
N VAL A 371 5.72 -13.53 2.70
CA VAL A 371 5.50 -14.75 3.47
C VAL A 371 6.73 -15.65 3.36
N THR A 372 7.22 -16.11 4.50
CA THR A 372 8.36 -17.04 4.60
C THR A 372 7.89 -18.49 4.56
N GLU A 373 8.84 -19.41 4.37
CA GLU A 373 8.56 -20.85 4.26
C GLU A 373 7.84 -21.40 5.52
N ASN A 374 8.18 -20.87 6.71
CA ASN A 374 7.53 -21.19 7.98
C ASN A 374 6.30 -20.34 8.33
N GLY A 375 5.71 -19.63 7.36
CA GLY A 375 4.44 -18.90 7.54
C GLY A 375 4.53 -17.57 8.30
N LYS A 376 5.74 -17.06 8.60
CA LYS A 376 5.90 -15.68 9.08
C LYS A 376 5.54 -14.73 7.95
N ALA A 377 4.98 -13.59 8.30
CA ALA A 377 4.49 -12.65 7.30
C ALA A 377 4.75 -11.19 7.67
N GLY A 378 4.88 -10.37 6.64
CA GLY A 378 4.95 -8.93 6.77
C GLY A 378 4.30 -8.23 5.59
N LEU A 379 4.28 -6.92 5.68
CA LEU A 379 3.77 -6.02 4.67
C LEU A 379 4.81 -4.93 4.44
N ILE A 380 5.09 -4.59 3.17
CA ILE A 380 5.98 -3.50 2.76
C ILE A 380 5.13 -2.48 2.00
N GLY A 381 5.30 -1.19 2.32
CA GLY A 381 4.64 -0.09 1.64
C GLY A 381 5.64 0.85 0.96
N GLU A 382 5.40 1.16 -0.31
CA GLU A 382 6.08 2.26 -1.00
C GLU A 382 5.48 3.59 -0.51
N HIS A 383 6.32 4.51 -0.05
CA HIS A 383 5.88 5.63 0.78
C HIS A 383 5.43 6.88 -0.01
N SER A 384 5.79 7.01 -1.29
CA SER A 384 5.75 8.30 -1.99
C SER A 384 4.38 8.97 -2.06
N MET A 385 3.31 8.18 -2.22
CA MET A 385 1.96 8.69 -2.44
C MET A 385 0.97 8.31 -1.31
N MET A 386 1.41 7.50 -0.35
CA MET A 386 0.55 6.97 0.71
C MET A 386 1.28 6.91 2.05
N ASP A 387 0.77 7.69 3.00
CA ASP A 387 1.20 7.64 4.40
C ASP A 387 0.89 6.29 5.07
N GLY A 388 1.46 6.06 6.26
CA GLY A 388 1.31 4.78 6.96
C GLY A 388 -0.10 4.43 7.43
N MET A 389 -1.02 5.39 7.63
CA MET A 389 -2.33 5.13 8.24
C MET A 389 -3.24 4.20 7.41
N PRO A 390 -3.45 4.44 6.09
CA PRO A 390 -4.12 3.47 5.23
C PRO A 390 -3.52 2.06 5.31
N MET A 391 -2.19 1.96 5.36
CA MET A 391 -1.47 0.68 5.44
C MET A 391 -1.63 -0.02 6.79
N VAL A 392 -1.71 0.73 7.89
CA VAL A 392 -2.09 0.18 9.21
C VAL A 392 -3.49 -0.44 9.14
N GLY A 393 -4.43 0.19 8.44
CA GLY A 393 -5.79 -0.37 8.23
C GLY A 393 -5.76 -1.72 7.47
N LEU A 394 -4.98 -1.80 6.39
CA LEU A 394 -4.79 -3.05 5.66
C LEU A 394 -4.10 -4.12 6.53
N ALA A 395 -3.04 -3.76 7.25
CA ALA A 395 -2.32 -4.67 8.14
C ALA A 395 -3.25 -5.21 9.25
N ASP A 396 -4.02 -4.35 9.90
CA ASP A 396 -5.01 -4.73 10.91
C ASP A 396 -6.06 -5.70 10.33
N HIS A 397 -6.59 -5.41 9.14
CA HIS A 397 -7.51 -6.33 8.44
C HIS A 397 -6.87 -7.69 8.15
N CYS A 398 -5.63 -7.72 7.63
CA CYS A 398 -4.88 -8.94 7.38
C CYS A 398 -4.64 -9.78 8.65
N THR A 399 -4.39 -9.15 9.80
CA THR A 399 -4.21 -9.90 11.07
C THR A 399 -5.51 -10.50 11.63
N LYS A 400 -6.67 -9.95 11.24
CA LYS A 400 -7.98 -10.42 11.72
C LYS A 400 -8.57 -11.53 10.86
N VAL A 401 -8.09 -11.71 9.64
CA VAL A 401 -8.55 -12.73 8.69
C VAL A 401 -7.61 -13.93 8.76
N THR A 402 -8.02 -14.99 9.47
CA THR A 402 -7.21 -16.21 9.58
C THR A 402 -7.56 -17.24 8.51
N TYR A 403 -6.61 -18.12 8.19
CA TYR A 403 -6.78 -19.19 7.23
C TYR A 403 -7.94 -20.12 7.60
N GLU A 404 -8.05 -20.54 8.85
CA GLU A 404 -9.17 -21.35 9.34
C GLU A 404 -10.53 -20.66 9.16
N GLN A 405 -10.62 -19.35 9.45
CA GLN A 405 -11.87 -18.60 9.24
C GLN A 405 -12.27 -18.56 7.77
N CYS A 406 -11.29 -18.39 6.87
CA CYS A 406 -11.53 -18.39 5.43
C CYS A 406 -11.98 -19.78 4.93
N LEU A 407 -11.39 -20.85 5.44
CA LEU A 407 -11.81 -22.22 5.12
C LEU A 407 -13.27 -22.46 5.51
N ARG A 408 -13.66 -22.08 6.74
CA ARG A 408 -15.04 -22.26 7.24
C ARG A 408 -16.08 -21.45 6.45
N LYS A 409 -15.69 -20.32 5.86
CA LYS A 409 -16.56 -19.47 5.04
C LYS A 409 -16.62 -19.88 3.57
N SER A 410 -15.74 -20.78 3.12
CA SER A 410 -15.70 -21.20 1.73
C SER A 410 -16.95 -22.01 1.37
N PRO A 411 -17.62 -21.71 0.24
CA PRO A 411 -18.85 -22.40 -0.13
C PRO A 411 -18.58 -23.88 -0.37
N THR A 412 -19.35 -24.75 0.30
CA THR A 412 -19.25 -26.20 0.14
C THR A 412 -20.05 -26.65 -1.09
N GLY A 413 -19.44 -27.45 -1.96
CA GLY A 413 -20.12 -28.15 -3.05
C GLY A 413 -20.35 -27.36 -4.36
N THR A 414 -19.95 -26.08 -4.44
CA THR A 414 -19.90 -25.35 -5.72
C THR A 414 -18.53 -25.48 -6.36
N MET A 415 -18.48 -26.01 -7.58
CA MET A 415 -17.26 -26.06 -8.38
C MET A 415 -16.89 -24.63 -8.80
N VAL A 416 -16.00 -23.99 -8.04
CA VAL A 416 -15.45 -22.67 -8.40
C VAL A 416 -14.34 -22.89 -9.42
N PRO A 417 -14.35 -22.21 -10.58
CA PRO A 417 -13.25 -22.30 -11.53
C PRO A 417 -11.91 -21.98 -10.85
N GLU A 418 -10.85 -22.68 -11.25
CA GLU A 418 -9.53 -22.36 -10.73
C GLU A 418 -9.10 -20.94 -11.15
N PRO A 419 -8.31 -20.26 -10.31
CA PRO A 419 -7.85 -18.93 -10.65
C PRO A 419 -6.77 -19.07 -11.73
N THR A 420 -6.88 -18.23 -12.75
CA THR A 420 -5.87 -18.14 -13.81
C THR A 420 -4.51 -17.77 -13.20
N VAL A 421 -3.49 -18.56 -13.53
CA VAL A 421 -2.08 -18.35 -13.18
C VAL A 421 -1.29 -18.25 -14.47
N GLU A 422 -0.54 -17.17 -14.64
CA GLU A 422 0.24 -16.94 -15.85
C GLU A 422 1.59 -16.29 -15.48
N PRO A 423 2.72 -16.79 -16.00
CA PRO A 423 4.00 -16.11 -15.86
C PRO A 423 3.96 -14.70 -16.49
N ILE A 424 4.70 -13.76 -15.90
CA ILE A 424 4.83 -12.38 -16.41
C ILE A 424 6.04 -12.26 -17.33
N PHE A 425 7.22 -12.67 -16.86
CA PHE A 425 8.50 -12.48 -17.57
C PHE A 425 9.10 -13.77 -18.15
N ASN A 426 8.39 -14.90 -18.05
CA ASN A 426 8.90 -16.19 -18.54
C ASN A 426 8.16 -16.66 -19.82
N THR A 427 7.74 -15.73 -20.68
CA THR A 427 7.21 -16.10 -22.00
C THR A 427 8.37 -16.31 -22.99
N PRO A 428 8.24 -17.20 -23.99
CA PRO A 428 9.28 -17.38 -25.01
C PRO A 428 9.71 -16.08 -25.68
N GLU A 429 8.76 -15.16 -25.86
CA GLU A 429 8.99 -13.83 -26.43
C GLU A 429 9.85 -12.96 -25.51
N PHE A 430 9.62 -13.01 -24.20
CA PHE A 430 10.39 -12.23 -23.23
C PHE A 430 11.80 -12.80 -23.05
N THR A 431 11.96 -14.13 -23.12
CA THR A 431 13.27 -14.78 -23.08
C THR A 431 14.19 -14.31 -24.21
N GLN A 432 13.65 -14.02 -25.39
CA GLN A 432 14.45 -13.47 -26.50
C GLN A 432 14.94 -12.04 -26.21
N ILE A 433 14.12 -11.21 -25.54
CA ILE A 433 14.54 -9.87 -25.10
C ILE A 433 15.68 -9.96 -24.08
N LEU A 434 15.62 -10.92 -23.15
CA LEU A 434 16.66 -11.14 -22.15
C LEU A 434 17.99 -11.60 -22.74
N GLN A 435 17.97 -12.22 -23.92
CA GLN A 435 19.18 -12.64 -24.64
C GLN A 435 19.87 -11.49 -25.36
N ASP A 436 19.23 -10.32 -25.46
CA ASP A 436 19.87 -9.11 -25.97
C ASP A 436 21.06 -8.75 -25.06
N PRO A 437 22.30 -8.57 -25.58
CA PRO A 437 23.47 -8.34 -24.75
C PRO A 437 23.36 -7.14 -23.81
N ILE A 438 22.62 -6.10 -24.21
CA ILE A 438 22.42 -4.90 -23.39
C ILE A 438 21.52 -5.24 -22.20
N VAL A 439 20.40 -5.92 -22.46
CA VAL A 439 19.44 -6.34 -21.43
C VAL A 439 20.04 -7.39 -20.52
N HIS A 440 20.75 -8.38 -21.06
CA HIS A 440 21.43 -9.42 -20.29
C HIS A 440 22.40 -8.80 -19.28
N ASN A 441 23.24 -7.86 -19.71
CA ASN A 441 24.16 -7.18 -18.79
C ASN A 441 23.42 -6.39 -17.71
N LEU A 442 22.30 -5.76 -18.07
CA LEU A 442 21.51 -4.99 -17.12
C LEU A 442 20.92 -5.86 -16.00
N VAL A 443 20.39 -7.05 -16.33
CA VAL A 443 19.70 -7.91 -15.36
C VAL A 443 20.63 -8.87 -14.61
N ASP A 444 21.77 -9.23 -15.19
CA ASP A 444 22.73 -10.16 -14.57
C ASP A 444 23.86 -9.45 -13.80
N GLN A 445 24.30 -8.26 -14.24
CA GLN A 445 25.33 -7.49 -13.52
C GLN A 445 24.79 -6.74 -12.30
N GLY A 446 23.48 -6.75 -12.05
CA GLY A 446 22.88 -6.31 -10.78
C GLY A 446 23.47 -7.02 -9.55
N THR A 447 24.20 -8.12 -9.75
CA THR A 447 25.04 -8.79 -8.75
C THR A 447 26.19 -7.93 -8.19
N ASN A 448 26.70 -6.93 -8.91
CA ASN A 448 27.88 -6.15 -8.50
C ASN A 448 27.58 -4.78 -7.86
N CYS A 449 26.33 -4.32 -7.87
CA CYS A 449 25.98 -2.96 -7.45
C CYS A 449 25.13 -2.84 -6.18
N CYS A 450 24.77 -3.94 -5.49
CA CYS A 450 23.79 -3.87 -4.39
C CYS A 450 24.12 -4.80 -3.22
N VAL A 451 24.88 -4.28 -2.23
CA VAL A 451 24.49 -4.12 -0.81
C VAL A 451 25.16 -2.85 -0.28
#